data_AF-A0A1G1TMI4-F1
#
_entry.id   AF-A0A1G1TMI4-F1
#
_cell.length_a   1.000
_cell.length_b   1.000
_cell.length_c   1.000
_cell.angle_alpha   90.00
_cell.angle_beta   90.00
_cell.angle_gamma   90.00
#
_symmetry.space_group_name_H-M   'P 1'
#
loop_
_entity.id
_entity.type
_entity.pdbx_description
1 polymer ?
#
loop_
_entity_poly.entity_id
_entity_poly.type
_entity_poly.pdbx_seq_one_letter_code
_entity_poly.pdbx_strand_id
1 'polypeptide(L)'
;MEDHISPMNYEAFIRRAHGCTREQKGASCDYFRNLQTTESGWLKLTGIGSADKQLTAIKGHLAKAIQAFLKPRRGRKLTADEAEQLAGLQLSIERSYGSADLIPLIRRGLDITQPYKEA
;
A
#
# COMPACT_ATOMS: atom_id res chain seq x y z
N MET A 1 -16.75 7.48 12.02
CA MET A 1 -16.16 8.48 11.12
C MET A 1 -15.20 7.72 10.22
N GLU A 2 -15.70 7.21 9.09
CA GLU A 2 -14.94 6.34 8.19
C GLU A 2 -13.78 7.14 7.56
N ASP A 3 -12.54 6.69 7.80
CA ASP A 3 -11.31 7.30 7.31
C ASP A 3 -11.22 7.10 5.79
N HIS A 4 -11.94 7.92 5.03
CA HIS A 4 -11.91 7.98 3.56
C HIS A 4 -10.51 8.32 3.01
N ILE A 5 -9.59 8.72 3.86
CA ILE A 5 -8.19 9.06 3.55
C ILE A 5 -7.36 7.77 3.36
N SER A 6 -7.73 6.67 4.01
CA SER A 6 -6.99 5.41 3.98
C SER A 6 -6.84 4.76 2.59
N PRO A 7 -7.89 4.64 1.76
CA PRO A 7 -7.77 4.08 0.41
C PRO A 7 -6.97 4.96 -0.54
N MET A 8 -7.07 6.28 -0.39
CA MET A 8 -6.30 7.24 -1.19
C MET A 8 -4.81 7.19 -0.85
N ASN A 9 -4.48 6.97 0.42
CA ASN A 9 -3.09 6.79 0.86
C ASN A 9 -2.47 5.52 0.26
N TYR A 10 -3.22 4.43 0.20
CA TYR A 10 -2.79 3.20 -0.46
C TYR A 10 -2.46 3.45 -1.93
N GLU A 11 -3.37 4.09 -2.66
CA GLU A 11 -3.18 4.42 -4.07
C GLU A 11 -1.96 5.34 -4.27
N ALA A 12 -1.85 6.40 -3.47
CA ALA A 12 -0.75 7.36 -3.56
C ALA A 12 0.61 6.67 -3.34
N PHE A 13 0.70 5.74 -2.39
CA PHE A 13 1.93 5.02 -2.10
C PHE A 13 2.37 4.14 -3.28
N ILE A 14 1.44 3.37 -3.86
CA ILE A 14 1.74 2.51 -5.01
C ILE A 14 2.07 3.34 -6.26
N ARG A 15 1.31 4.40 -6.53
CA ARG A 15 1.58 5.28 -7.69
C ARG A 15 2.94 5.94 -7.56
N ARG A 16 3.32 6.41 -6.37
CA ARG A 16 4.64 7.00 -6.11
C ARG A 16 5.76 5.98 -6.31
N ALA A 17 5.57 4.75 -5.85
CA ALA A 17 6.54 3.67 -6.03
C ALA A 17 6.81 3.37 -7.51
N HIS A 18 5.77 3.45 -8.35
CA HIS A 18 5.88 3.12 -9.77
C HIS A 18 6.15 4.33 -10.67
N GLY A 19 5.92 5.56 -10.23
CA GLY A 19 6.10 6.78 -11.02
C GLY A 19 5.10 6.90 -12.18
N CYS A 20 3.97 6.20 -12.11
CA CYS A 20 2.98 6.14 -13.18
C CYS A 20 1.79 7.06 -12.89
N THR A 21 1.45 7.91 -13.86
CA THR A 21 0.19 8.69 -13.95
C THR A 21 -0.98 7.90 -14.53
N ARG A 22 -0.76 6.69 -15.07
CA ARG A 22 -1.77 5.78 -15.63
C ARG A 22 -2.08 4.59 -14.72
N GLU A 23 -3.27 4.02 -14.91
CA GLU A 23 -3.85 2.89 -14.17
C GLU A 23 -2.87 1.72 -13.98
N GLN A 24 -2.24 1.66 -12.81
CA GLN A 24 -1.43 0.53 -12.40
C GLN A 24 -2.34 -0.52 -11.75
N LYS A 25 -2.28 -1.77 -12.24
CA LYS A 25 -3.07 -2.88 -11.69
C LYS A 25 -2.74 -3.09 -10.22
N GLY A 26 -3.73 -2.92 -9.34
CA GLY A 26 -3.56 -2.95 -7.89
C GLY A 26 -3.25 -1.62 -7.23
N ALA A 27 -3.20 -0.50 -7.96
CA ALA A 27 -3.07 0.83 -7.36
C ALA A 27 -4.41 1.48 -7.04
N SER A 28 -5.52 0.97 -7.59
CA SER A 28 -6.83 1.59 -7.37
C SER A 28 -7.25 1.55 -5.90
N CYS A 29 -7.81 2.65 -5.42
CA CYS A 29 -8.43 2.76 -4.09
C CYS A 29 -9.51 1.67 -3.86
N ASP A 30 -10.14 1.16 -4.91
CA ASP A 30 -11.15 0.10 -4.84
C ASP A 30 -10.64 -1.19 -4.20
N TYR A 31 -9.36 -1.55 -4.39
CA TYR A 31 -8.81 -2.75 -3.76
C TYR A 31 -8.88 -2.66 -2.23
N PHE A 32 -8.44 -1.52 -1.68
CA PHE A 32 -8.43 -1.29 -0.24
C PHE A 32 -9.84 -1.06 0.32
N ARG A 33 -10.70 -0.34 -0.43
CA ARG A 33 -12.11 -0.15 -0.06
C ARG A 33 -12.84 -1.50 -0.01
N ASN A 34 -12.60 -2.39 -0.97
CA ASN A 34 -13.21 -3.71 -0.97
C ASN A 34 -12.76 -4.52 0.24
N LEU A 35 -11.47 -4.47 0.63
CA LEU A 35 -11.00 -5.12 1.86
C LEU A 35 -11.77 -4.61 3.09
N GLN A 36 -11.85 -3.29 3.28
CA GLN A 36 -12.58 -2.69 4.41
C GLN A 36 -14.06 -3.10 4.42
N THR A 37 -14.68 -3.16 3.24
CA THR A 37 -16.10 -3.51 3.13
C THR A 37 -16.36 -4.99 3.39
N THR A 38 -15.44 -5.86 2.98
CA THR A 38 -15.51 -7.30 3.23
C THR A 38 -15.22 -7.61 4.71
N GLU A 39 -14.26 -6.91 5.33
CA GLU A 39 -13.96 -7.03 6.77
C GLU A 39 -15.11 -6.52 7.65
N SER A 40 -15.80 -5.46 7.23
CA SER A 40 -16.97 -4.93 7.96
C SER A 40 -18.20 -5.85 7.85
N GLY A 41 -18.15 -6.91 7.04
CA GLY A 41 -19.26 -7.83 6.82
C GLY A 41 -20.41 -7.26 5.98
N TRP A 42 -20.23 -6.05 5.42
CA TRP A 42 -21.26 -5.33 4.66
C TRP A 42 -21.49 -5.92 3.27
N LEU A 43 -20.49 -6.56 2.67
CA LEU A 43 -20.60 -7.18 1.35
C LEU A 43 -20.25 -8.66 1.39
N LYS A 44 -21.29 -9.51 1.35
CA LYS A 44 -21.21 -10.87 0.78
C LYS A 44 -21.35 -10.76 -0.74
N LEU A 45 -20.49 -9.98 -1.40
CA LEU A 45 -20.50 -9.93 -2.87
C LEU A 45 -19.95 -11.25 -3.39
N THR A 46 -20.82 -12.06 -3.98
CA THR A 46 -20.58 -13.42 -4.49
C THR A 46 -19.46 -13.54 -5.54
N GLY A 47 -18.87 -12.43 -5.98
CA GLY A 47 -17.71 -12.39 -6.89
C GLY A 47 -16.46 -11.70 -6.33
N ILE A 48 -16.53 -11.06 -5.17
CA ILE A 48 -15.38 -10.45 -4.50
C ILE A 48 -14.85 -11.51 -3.53
N GLY A 49 -13.70 -12.11 -3.85
CA GLY A 49 -13.11 -13.19 -3.03
C GLY A 49 -12.98 -12.81 -1.55
N SER A 50 -12.84 -13.82 -0.67
CA SER A 50 -12.75 -13.65 0.78
C SER A 50 -11.79 -12.52 1.21
N ALA A 51 -12.09 -11.84 2.33
CA ALA A 51 -11.25 -10.77 2.88
C ALA A 51 -9.76 -11.16 2.93
N ASP A 52 -9.45 -12.41 3.29
CA ASP A 52 -8.10 -12.98 3.28
C ASP A 52 -7.39 -12.91 1.90
N LYS A 53 -8.11 -13.21 0.81
CA LYS A 53 -7.58 -13.10 -0.56
C LYS A 53 -7.31 -11.64 -0.92
N GLN A 54 -8.18 -10.73 -0.51
CA GLN A 54 -7.98 -9.30 -0.76
C GLN A 54 -6.80 -8.75 0.03
N LEU A 55 -6.69 -9.14 1.31
CA LEU A 55 -5.57 -8.79 2.17
C LEU A 55 -4.26 -9.27 1.57
N THR A 56 -4.20 -10.53 1.13
CA THR A 56 -3.02 -11.12 0.47
C THR A 56 -2.65 -10.36 -0.80
N ALA A 57 -3.63 -10.00 -1.63
CA ALA A 57 -3.39 -9.21 -2.84
C ALA A 57 -2.83 -7.81 -2.50
N ILE A 58 -3.43 -7.12 -1.53
CA ILE A 58 -2.99 -5.80 -1.07
C ILE A 58 -1.56 -5.85 -0.52
N LYS A 59 -1.25 -6.82 0.35
CA LYS A 59 0.11 -7.04 0.85
C LYS A 59 1.10 -7.27 -0.30
N GLY A 60 0.73 -8.09 -1.28
CA GLY A 60 1.55 -8.33 -2.47
C GLY A 60 1.80 -7.07 -3.31
N HIS A 61 0.81 -6.19 -3.44
CA HIS A 61 0.96 -4.90 -4.11
C HIS A 61 1.86 -3.94 -3.32
N LEU A 62 1.71 -3.87 -2.00
CA LEU A 62 2.56 -3.06 -1.13
C LEU A 62 4.01 -3.55 -1.14
N ALA A 63 4.25 -4.86 -1.08
CA ALA A 63 5.58 -5.44 -1.16
C ALA A 63 6.26 -5.10 -2.50
N LYS A 64 5.52 -5.19 -3.61
CA LYS A 64 6.02 -4.77 -4.94
C LYS A 64 6.36 -3.28 -4.98
N ALA A 65 5.54 -2.43 -4.35
CA ALA A 65 5.80 -1.01 -4.25
C ALA A 65 7.08 -0.73 -3.44
N ILE A 66 7.26 -1.38 -2.28
CA ILE A 66 8.49 -1.26 -1.47
C ILE A 66 9.72 -1.71 -2.27
N GLN A 67 9.64 -2.86 -2.95
CA GLN A 67 10.72 -3.31 -3.82
C GLN A 67 11.01 -2.33 -4.96
N ALA A 68 9.99 -1.64 -5.48
CA ALA A 68 10.17 -0.63 -6.52
C ALA A 68 10.88 0.63 -6.00
N PHE A 69 10.70 0.99 -4.72
CA PHE A 69 11.46 2.05 -4.04
C PHE A 69 12.91 1.63 -3.73
N LEU A 70 13.11 0.39 -3.28
CA LEU A 70 14.44 -0.16 -2.99
C LEU A 70 15.31 -0.36 -4.25
N LYS A 71 14.68 -0.54 -5.42
CA LYS A 71 15.42 -0.64 -6.68
C LYS A 71 16.03 0.70 -7.08
N PRO A 72 17.30 0.73 -7.51
CA PRO A 72 17.95 1.95 -7.97
C PRO A 72 17.25 2.47 -9.23
N ARG A 73 16.52 3.59 -9.11
CA ARG A 73 15.91 4.31 -10.22
C ARG A 73 16.81 5.47 -10.66
N ARG A 74 16.64 5.94 -11.90
CA ARG A 74 17.14 7.25 -12.35
C ARG A 74 16.34 8.33 -11.60
N GLY A 75 16.79 8.67 -10.40
CA GLY A 75 16.12 9.59 -9.48
C GLY A 75 16.82 9.59 -8.12
N ARG A 76 16.17 10.15 -7.09
CA ARG A 76 16.69 10.12 -5.72
C ARG A 76 16.88 8.67 -5.26
N LYS A 77 18.07 8.36 -4.77
CA LYS A 77 18.35 7.09 -4.09
C LYS A 77 17.90 7.20 -2.64
N LEU A 78 17.31 6.12 -2.11
CA LEU A 78 17.03 6.03 -0.70
C LEU A 78 18.36 6.08 0.04
N THR A 79 18.40 6.82 1.14
CA THR A 79 19.47 6.66 2.12
C THR A 79 19.42 5.25 2.71
N ALA A 80 20.53 4.78 3.28
CA ALA A 80 20.57 3.48 3.93
C ALA A 80 19.49 3.36 5.03
N ASP A 81 19.29 4.43 5.80
CA ASP A 81 18.26 4.53 6.83
C ASP A 81 16.84 4.41 6.25
N GLU A 82 16.48 5.18 5.20
CA GLU A 82 15.15 5.08 4.58
C GLU A 82 14.91 3.69 3.98
N ALA A 83 15.94 3.04 3.43
CA ALA A 83 15.86 1.69 2.89
C ALA A 83 15.65 0.63 3.99
N GLU A 84 16.35 0.75 5.12
CA GLU A 84 16.15 -0.12 6.29
C GLU A 84 14.75 0.07 6.90
N GLN A 85 14.27 1.31 6.99
CA GLN A 85 12.92 1.60 7.45
C GLN A 85 11.86 0.98 6.54
N LEU A 86 12.02 1.07 5.21
CA LEU A 86 11.11 0.44 4.25
C LEU A 86 11.15 -1.10 4.31
N ALA A 87 12.33 -1.69 4.52
CA ALA A 87 12.47 -3.13 4.71
C ALA A 87 11.78 -3.61 5.99
N GLY A 88 11.92 -2.88 7.10
CA GLY A 88 11.19 -3.16 8.34
C GLY A 88 9.68 -2.99 8.19
N LEU A 89 9.25 -2.02 7.37
CA LEU A 89 7.85 -1.79 7.06
C LEU A 89 7.25 -2.93 6.24
N GLN A 90 8.01 -3.51 5.31
CA GLN A 90 7.60 -4.71 4.56
C GLN A 90 7.30 -5.89 5.51
N LEU A 91 8.18 -6.17 6.47
CA LEU A 91 7.96 -7.24 7.46
C LEU A 91 6.70 -7.01 8.29
N SER A 92 6.43 -5.75 8.64
CA SER A 92 5.24 -5.36 9.40
C SER A 92 3.96 -5.55 8.57
N ILE A 93 4.00 -5.23 7.28
CA ILE A 93 2.89 -5.46 6.34
C ILE A 93 2.60 -6.95 6.19
N GLU A 94 3.62 -7.79 6.09
CA GLU A 94 3.43 -9.25 5.98
C GLU A 94 2.72 -9.83 7.21
N ARG A 95 3.04 -9.30 8.40
CA ARG A 95 2.44 -9.72 9.68
C ARG A 95 1.08 -9.07 10.00
N SER A 96 0.59 -8.16 9.17
CA SER A 96 -0.69 -7.46 9.39
C SER A 96 -1.89 -8.41 9.24
N TYR A 97 -2.94 -8.27 10.04
CA TYR A 97 -4.11 -9.17 9.98
C TYR A 97 -5.34 -8.56 9.30
N GLY A 98 -5.35 -7.24 9.10
CA GLY A 98 -6.47 -6.57 8.43
C GLY A 98 -6.14 -5.18 7.89
N SER A 99 -7.15 -4.51 7.33
CA SER A 99 -6.99 -3.14 6.84
C SER A 99 -6.61 -2.16 7.96
N ALA A 100 -7.11 -2.37 9.18
CA ALA A 100 -6.81 -1.53 10.34
C ALA A 100 -5.30 -1.52 10.68
N ASP A 101 -4.61 -2.66 10.57
CA ASP A 101 -3.16 -2.74 10.76
C ASP A 101 -2.39 -2.10 9.60
N LEU A 102 -2.90 -2.22 8.37
CA LEU A 102 -2.23 -1.72 7.18
C LEU A 102 -2.26 -0.19 7.07
N ILE A 103 -3.32 0.47 7.54
CA ILE A 103 -3.48 1.94 7.48
C ILE A 103 -2.29 2.70 8.08
N PRO A 104 -1.88 2.47 9.35
CA PRO A 104 -0.74 3.19 9.93
C PRO A 104 0.57 2.84 9.22
N LEU A 105 0.72 1.62 8.70
CA LEU A 105 1.91 1.21 7.94
C LEU A 105 2.00 1.95 6.60
N ILE A 106 0.90 2.08 5.88
CA ILE A 106 0.83 2.82 4.61
C ILE A 106 1.14 4.30 4.85
N ARG A 107 0.59 4.90 5.92
CA ARG A 107 0.89 6.28 6.31
C ARG A 107 2.39 6.47 6.58
N ARG A 108 3.00 5.56 7.34
CA ARG A 108 4.44 5.60 7.61
C ARG A 108 5.27 5.44 6.34
N GLY A 109 4.86 4.56 5.42
CA GLY A 109 5.50 4.42 4.12
C GLY A 109 5.40 5.69 3.26
N LEU A 110 4.27 6.39 3.31
CA LEU A 110 4.09 7.68 2.63
C LEU A 110 4.96 8.80 3.20
N ASP A 111 5.20 8.79 4.51
CA ASP A 111 6.07 9.76 5.20
C ASP A 111 7.54 9.54 4.80
N ILE A 112 8.02 8.29 4.91
CA ILE A 112 9.38 7.91 4.47
C ILE A 112 9.61 8.26 3.00
N THR A 113 8.58 8.08 2.16
CA THR A 113 8.66 8.34 0.72
C THR A 113 8.16 9.73 0.32
N GLN A 114 7.78 10.60 1.27
CA GLN A 114 7.34 11.97 0.99
C GLN A 114 8.34 12.75 0.13
N PRO A 115 9.66 12.70 0.38
CA PRO A 115 10.64 13.37 -0.47
C PRO A 115 10.71 12.85 -1.92
N TYR A 116 10.10 11.71 -2.25
CA TYR A 116 9.99 11.21 -3.63
C TYR A 116 8.85 11.86 -4.43
N LYS A 117 7.98 12.66 -3.79
CA LYS A 117 6.88 13.36 -4.47
C LYS A 117 7.36 14.56 -5.29
N GLU A 118 8.52 15.12 -4.96
CA GLU A 118 9.02 16.41 -5.48
C GLU A 118 10.30 16.28 -6.33
N ALA A 119 10.72 15.05 -6.65
CA ALA A 119 11.93 14.77 -7.44
C ALA A 119 11.63 14.39 -8.90
#